data_AF-A0A6G1RNN4-F1
#
_entry.id   AF-A0A6G1RNN4-F1
#
_cell.length_a   1.000
_cell.length_b   1.000
_cell.length_c   1.000
_cell.angle_alpha   90.00
_cell.angle_beta   90.00
_cell.angle_gamma   90.00
#
_symmetry.space_group_name_H-M   'P 1'
#
loop_
_entity.id
_entity.type
_entity.pdbx_description
1 polymer ?
#
loop_
_entity_poly.entity_id
_entity_poly.type
_entity_poly.pdbx_seq_one_letter_code
_entity_poly.pdbx_strand_id
1 'polypeptide(L)'
;MKSEPDKTDPFSFEGPEIVDCEGCAIDWKKGKNVTVKTIKKKQKHKGRGTVRTITKQVPNDSFFNFFSPIKVSGDGESLDEDSEFTLATDFEIGHFFRERIVPRAVLYFTGEAIEDDDNFEEGEEGEEEELEGEEEGEEEEDAESDPKKDSSQPAECKQQ
;
A
#
# COMPACT_ATOMS: atom_id res chain seq x y z
N MET A 1 -1.55 -24.74 -6.10
CA MET A 1 -0.97 -25.41 -4.92
C MET A 1 -0.55 -26.82 -5.29
N LYS A 2 0.63 -27.26 -4.86
CA LYS A 2 1.11 -28.65 -4.98
C LYS A 2 1.02 -29.30 -3.61
N SER A 3 0.35 -30.45 -3.51
CA SER A 3 0.10 -31.14 -2.24
C SER A 3 0.74 -32.53 -2.16
N GLU A 4 1.50 -32.91 -3.19
CA GLU A 4 2.19 -34.19 -3.27
C GLU A 4 3.69 -34.00 -3.00
N PRO A 5 4.34 -34.89 -2.23
CA PRO A 5 5.78 -34.88 -2.02
C PRO A 5 6.55 -34.93 -3.35
N ASP A 6 7.71 -34.28 -3.39
CA ASP A 6 8.56 -34.39 -4.57
C ASP A 6 9.08 -35.83 -4.72
N LYS A 7 9.11 -36.34 -5.95
CA LYS A 7 9.56 -37.71 -6.22
C LYS A 7 11.07 -37.88 -6.04
N THR A 8 11.83 -36.80 -6.21
CA THR A 8 13.29 -36.77 -6.10
C THR A 8 13.76 -36.45 -4.69
N ASP A 9 12.94 -35.76 -3.91
CA ASP A 9 13.18 -35.51 -2.48
C ASP A 9 11.87 -35.56 -1.66
N PRO A 10 11.40 -36.76 -1.28
CA PRO A 10 10.11 -36.91 -0.58
C PRO A 10 10.10 -36.34 0.84
N PHE A 11 11.27 -36.13 1.45
CA PHE A 11 11.39 -35.67 2.84
C PHE A 11 11.35 -34.14 2.97
N SER A 12 11.48 -33.40 1.88
CA SER A 12 11.30 -31.94 1.86
C SER A 12 9.83 -31.49 1.84
N PHE A 13 8.88 -32.43 1.86
CA PHE A 13 7.47 -32.08 1.91
C PHE A 13 7.07 -31.56 3.30
N GLU A 14 6.99 -30.24 3.42
CA GLU A 14 6.56 -29.54 4.64
C GLU A 14 5.06 -29.18 4.64
N GLY A 15 4.35 -29.46 3.55
CA GLY A 15 2.93 -29.17 3.40
C GLY A 15 2.57 -28.71 1.99
N PRO A 16 1.33 -28.24 1.76
CA PRO A 16 0.93 -27.69 0.48
C PRO A 16 1.77 -26.45 0.12
N GLU A 17 2.40 -26.48 -1.05
CA GLU A 17 3.23 -25.40 -1.55
C GLU A 17 2.47 -24.56 -2.59
N ILE A 18 2.70 -23.24 -2.60
CA ILE A 18 2.14 -22.33 -3.59
C ILE A 18 3.01 -22.41 -4.84
N VAL A 19 2.40 -22.77 -5.97
CA VAL A 19 3.12 -22.90 -7.25
C VAL A 19 2.85 -21.70 -8.16
N ASP A 20 1.65 -21.15 -8.07
CA ASP A 20 1.20 -20.03 -8.89
C ASP A 20 -0.01 -19.36 -8.24
N CYS A 21 -0.20 -18.08 -8.55
CA CYS A 21 -1.29 -17.24 -8.08
C CYS A 21 -1.92 -16.50 -9.27
N GLU A 22 -3.22 -16.70 -9.49
CA GLU A 22 -3.96 -15.99 -10.53
C GLU A 22 -4.72 -14.80 -9.93
N GLY A 23 -4.42 -13.60 -10.45
CA GLY A 23 -5.08 -12.36 -10.06
C GLY A 23 -6.40 -12.09 -10.79
N CYS A 24 -6.99 -10.94 -10.48
CA CYS A 24 -8.18 -10.42 -11.16
C CYS A 24 -7.94 -8.99 -11.64
N ALA A 25 -8.19 -8.74 -12.93
CA ALA A 25 -8.03 -7.42 -13.51
C ALA A 25 -9.09 -6.44 -12.96
N ILE A 26 -8.65 -5.31 -12.40
CA ILE A 26 -9.53 -4.28 -11.86
C ILE A 26 -9.77 -3.19 -12.89
N ASP A 27 -11.04 -2.99 -13.25
CA ASP A 27 -11.46 -1.89 -14.12
C ASP A 27 -11.57 -0.57 -13.36
N TRP A 28 -10.43 0.11 -13.21
CA TRP A 28 -10.36 1.39 -12.52
C TRP A 28 -11.07 2.51 -13.28
N LYS A 29 -11.94 3.25 -12.58
CA LYS A 29 -12.43 4.54 -13.07
C LYS A 29 -11.29 5.55 -13.15
N LYS A 30 -11.42 6.55 -14.03
CA LYS A 30 -10.42 7.59 -14.25
C LYS A 30 -9.97 8.23 -12.92
N GLY A 31 -8.67 8.17 -12.63
CA GLY A 31 -8.07 8.75 -11.43
C GLY A 31 -8.38 8.01 -10.13
N LYS A 32 -8.90 6.79 -10.20
CA LYS A 32 -9.20 5.95 -9.02
C LYS A 32 -8.26 4.78 -8.83
N ASN A 33 -7.31 4.56 -9.75
CA ASN A 33 -6.29 3.55 -9.55
C ASN A 33 -5.35 3.95 -8.39
N VAL A 34 -5.49 3.27 -7.26
CA VAL A 34 -4.72 3.49 -6.03
C VAL A 34 -3.42 2.66 -5.98
N THR A 35 -3.21 1.74 -6.92
CA THR A 35 -1.96 0.97 -7.04
C THR A 35 -0.83 1.78 -7.69
N VAL A 36 -1.14 2.99 -8.19
CA VAL A 36 -0.15 3.86 -8.83
C VAL A 36 -0.24 5.30 -8.32
N LYS A 37 0.92 5.90 -8.07
CA LYS A 37 1.06 7.31 -7.73
C LYS A 37 1.54 8.11 -8.94
N THR A 38 0.86 9.23 -9.22
CA THR A 38 1.19 10.09 -10.36
C THR A 38 2.15 11.20 -9.93
N ILE A 39 3.40 11.14 -10.40
CA ILE A 39 4.44 12.15 -10.12
C ILE A 39 4.56 13.09 -11.33
N LYS A 40 4.43 14.40 -11.07
CA LYS A 40 4.61 15.45 -12.10
C LYS A 40 6.01 16.03 -11.98
N LYS A 41 6.83 15.86 -13.01
CA LYS A 41 8.17 16.42 -13.11
C LYS A 41 8.21 17.53 -14.15
N LYS A 42 8.55 18.76 -13.72
CA LYS A 42 8.78 19.87 -14.64
C LYS A 42 10.15 19.68 -15.30
N GLN A 43 10.17 19.56 -16.63
CA GLN A 43 11.38 19.47 -17.43
C GLN A 43 11.56 20.79 -18.20
N LYS A 44 12.71 21.44 -18.00
CA LYS A 44 13.10 22.63 -18.78
C LYS A 44 13.98 22.21 -19.95
N HIS A 45 13.61 22.61 -21.16
CA HIS A 45 14.44 22.34 -22.34
C HIS A 45 15.70 23.20 -22.31
N LYS A 46 16.88 22.57 -22.35
CA LYS A 46 18.17 23.27 -22.48
C LYS A 46 18.21 23.95 -23.86
N GLY A 47 18.26 25.27 -23.90
CA GLY A 47 18.33 26.09 -25.13
C GLY A 47 17.08 26.91 -25.46
N ARG A 48 15.86 26.35 -25.30
CA ARG A 48 14.61 27.06 -25.66
C ARG A 48 13.89 27.68 -24.46
N GLY A 49 14.33 27.37 -23.24
CA GLY A 49 13.74 27.89 -21.99
C GLY A 49 12.33 27.38 -21.67
N THR A 50 11.65 26.74 -22.62
CA THR A 50 10.30 26.18 -22.46
C THR A 50 10.29 25.08 -21.40
N VAL A 51 9.37 25.22 -20.43
CA VAL A 51 9.10 24.23 -19.38
C VAL A 51 7.91 23.38 -19.80
N ARG A 52 8.07 22.06 -19.74
CA ARG A 52 7.00 21.07 -19.96
C ARG A 52 6.84 20.24 -18.70
N THR A 53 5.61 19.87 -18.35
CA THR A 53 5.35 18.99 -17.20
C THR A 53 5.18 17.56 -17.73
N ILE A 54 6.09 16.66 -17.34
CA ILE A 54 5.99 15.23 -17.61
C ILE A 54 5.26 14.58 -16.44
N THR A 55 4.28 13.75 -16.76
CA THR A 55 3.56 12.95 -15.79
C THR A 55 4.09 11.52 -15.87
N LYS A 56 4.65 11.01 -14.76
CA LYS A 56 5.11 9.63 -14.63
C LYS A 56 4.26 8.92 -13.59
N GLN A 57 3.79 7.72 -13.90
CA GLN A 57 3.19 6.84 -12.90
C GLN A 57 4.27 5.97 -12.28
N VAL A 58 4.22 5.80 -10.97
CA VAL A 58 5.07 4.88 -10.22
C VAL A 58 4.17 3.95 -9.41
N PRO A 59 4.58 2.68 -9.17
CA PRO A 59 3.86 1.80 -8.25
C PRO A 59 3.68 2.44 -6.88
N ASN A 60 2.58 2.11 -6.22
CA ASN A 60 2.21 2.59 -4.90
C ASN A 60 1.65 1.42 -4.09
N ASP A 61 2.01 1.36 -2.81
CA ASP A 61 1.53 0.30 -1.93
C ASP A 61 0.02 0.42 -1.74
N SER A 62 -0.67 -0.68 -2.02
CA SER A 62 -2.11 -0.75 -1.98
C SER A 62 -2.53 -2.19 -1.74
N PHE A 63 -3.57 -2.37 -0.92
CA PHE A 63 -4.24 -3.66 -0.77
C PHE A 63 -4.61 -4.28 -2.13
N PHE A 64 -4.97 -3.45 -3.12
CA PHE A 64 -5.38 -3.93 -4.44
C PHE A 64 -4.23 -4.53 -5.28
N ASN A 65 -2.98 -4.42 -4.84
CA ASN A 65 -1.86 -5.15 -5.43
C ASN A 65 -2.06 -6.68 -5.29
N PHE A 66 -2.81 -7.12 -4.27
CA PHE A 66 -3.21 -8.51 -4.05
C PHE A 66 -3.93 -9.15 -5.26
N PHE A 67 -4.68 -8.36 -6.03
CA PHE A 67 -5.36 -8.86 -7.24
C PHE A 67 -4.45 -8.88 -8.48
N SER A 68 -3.20 -8.47 -8.34
CA SER A 68 -2.19 -8.46 -9.40
C SER A 68 -0.91 -9.13 -8.90
N PRO A 69 -1.00 -10.43 -8.51
CA PRO A 69 0.13 -11.17 -7.98
C PRO A 69 1.25 -11.28 -9.01
N ILE A 70 2.48 -11.47 -8.53
CA ILE A 70 3.64 -11.70 -9.38
C ILE A 70 3.41 -13.01 -10.14
N LYS A 71 3.61 -12.98 -11.47
CA LYS A 71 3.54 -14.19 -12.28
C LYS A 71 4.85 -14.95 -12.16
N VAL A 72 4.76 -16.18 -11.68
CA VAL A 72 5.87 -17.14 -11.72
C VAL A 72 6.01 -17.60 -13.16
N SER A 73 7.00 -17.09 -13.89
CA SER A 73 7.29 -17.58 -15.24
C SER A 73 7.70 -19.05 -15.11
N GLY A 74 6.97 -19.96 -15.76
CA GLY A 74 7.18 -21.41 -15.68
C GLY A 74 8.47 -21.92 -16.32
N ASP A 75 9.45 -21.04 -16.52
CA ASP A 75 10.64 -21.26 -17.36
C ASP A 75 11.82 -21.85 -16.57
N GLY A 76 11.60 -22.30 -15.33
CA GLY A 76 12.64 -22.94 -14.51
C GLY A 76 13.73 -21.99 -14.02
N GLU A 77 13.55 -20.67 -14.16
CA GLU A 77 14.32 -19.70 -13.39
C GLU A 77 13.80 -19.71 -11.96
N SER A 78 14.71 -19.92 -10.99
CA SER A 78 14.41 -19.73 -9.58
C SER A 78 13.88 -18.32 -9.38
N LEU A 79 12.75 -18.18 -8.69
CA LEU A 79 12.28 -16.88 -8.24
C LEU A 79 13.38 -16.20 -7.41
N ASP A 80 13.49 -14.89 -7.53
CA ASP A 80 14.33 -14.15 -6.58
C ASP A 80 13.65 -14.11 -5.20
N GLU A 81 14.45 -13.95 -4.16
CA GLU A 81 14.01 -13.98 -2.76
C GLU A 81 12.86 -12.98 -2.50
N ASP A 82 12.89 -11.83 -3.16
CA ASP A 82 11.82 -10.81 -3.08
C ASP A 82 10.49 -11.32 -3.68
N SER A 83 10.52 -12.05 -4.79
CA SER A 83 9.31 -12.63 -5.39
C SER A 83 8.77 -13.79 -4.57
N GLU A 84 9.65 -14.64 -4.01
CA GLU A 84 9.24 -15.72 -3.10
C GLU A 84 8.56 -15.16 -1.84
N PHE A 85 9.14 -14.13 -1.24
CA PHE A 85 8.57 -13.44 -0.08
C PHE A 85 7.20 -12.83 -0.39
N THR A 86 7.06 -12.21 -1.57
CA THR A 86 5.80 -11.62 -2.00
C THR A 86 4.72 -12.68 -2.20
N LEU A 87 5.03 -13.81 -2.84
CA LEU A 87 4.07 -14.91 -3.03
C LEU A 87 3.66 -15.57 -1.72
N ALA A 88 4.59 -15.73 -0.78
CA ALA A 88 4.29 -16.24 0.56
C ALA A 88 3.33 -15.29 1.29
N THR A 89 3.59 -13.98 1.22
CA THR A 89 2.72 -12.94 1.80
C THR A 89 1.32 -12.97 1.17
N ASP A 90 1.22 -13.05 -0.15
CA ASP A 90 -0.06 -13.13 -0.86
C ASP A 90 -0.85 -14.38 -0.41
N PHE A 91 -0.20 -15.53 -0.28
CA PHE A 91 -0.87 -16.72 0.23
C PHE A 91 -1.33 -16.58 1.67
N GLU A 92 -0.51 -16.02 2.55
CA GLU A 92 -0.89 -15.78 3.95
C GLU A 92 -2.16 -14.92 4.02
N ILE A 93 -2.20 -13.82 3.27
CA ILE A 93 -3.38 -12.95 3.17
C ILE A 93 -4.59 -13.74 2.66
N GLY A 94 -4.44 -14.50 1.58
CA GLY A 94 -5.52 -15.30 1.00
C GLY A 94 -6.03 -16.39 1.95
N HIS A 95 -5.12 -17.06 2.66
CA HIS A 95 -5.42 -18.05 3.67
C HIS A 95 -6.16 -17.43 4.85
N PHE A 96 -5.72 -16.27 5.32
CA PHE A 96 -6.37 -15.52 6.40
C PHE A 96 -7.80 -15.12 6.03
N PHE A 97 -8.02 -14.65 4.81
CA PHE A 97 -9.37 -14.36 4.33
C PHE A 97 -10.25 -15.61 4.32
N ARG A 98 -9.73 -16.72 3.79
CA ARG A 98 -10.47 -17.96 3.63
C ARG A 98 -10.82 -18.64 4.96
N GLU A 99 -9.85 -18.74 5.86
CA GLU A 99 -9.97 -19.55 7.07
C GLU A 99 -10.41 -18.74 8.30
N ARG A 100 -10.11 -17.43 8.35
CA ARG A 100 -10.45 -16.57 9.48
C ARG A 100 -11.51 -15.53 9.17
N ILE A 101 -11.24 -14.60 8.23
CA ILE A 101 -12.12 -13.44 8.00
C ILE A 101 -13.49 -13.85 7.47
N VAL A 102 -13.56 -14.60 6.37
CA VAL A 102 -14.85 -14.92 5.72
C VAL A 102 -15.78 -15.73 6.64
N PRO A 103 -15.32 -16.79 7.33
CA PRO A 103 -16.18 -17.55 8.24
C PRO A 103 -16.64 -16.77 9.47
N ARG A 104 -15.84 -15.79 9.94
CA ARG A 104 -16.08 -15.03 11.18
C ARG A 104 -16.24 -13.53 10.94
N ALA A 105 -16.74 -13.14 9.76
CA ALA A 105 -16.75 -11.74 9.33
C ALA A 105 -17.46 -10.80 10.31
N VAL A 106 -18.54 -11.28 10.96
CA VAL A 106 -19.27 -10.50 11.97
C VAL A 106 -18.40 -10.24 13.21
N LEU A 107 -17.66 -11.24 13.68
CA LEU A 107 -16.80 -11.11 14.86
C LEU A 107 -15.59 -10.21 14.58
N TYR A 108 -15.02 -10.26 13.37
CA TYR A 108 -13.99 -9.29 12.95
C TYR A 108 -14.55 -7.88 12.77
N PHE A 109 -15.82 -7.75 12.40
CA PHE A 109 -16.48 -6.45 12.28
C PHE A 109 -16.82 -5.84 13.66
N THR A 110 -17.25 -6.67 14.63
CA THR A 110 -17.56 -6.21 15.99
C THR A 110 -16.31 -6.05 16.86
N GLY A 111 -15.18 -6.67 16.51
CA GLY A 111 -13.92 -6.62 17.23
C GLY A 111 -13.67 -7.83 18.15
N GLU A 112 -14.71 -8.61 18.46
CA GLU A 112 -14.65 -9.77 19.36
C GLU A 112 -13.64 -10.85 18.91
N ALA A 113 -13.43 -11.02 17.61
CA ALA A 113 -12.44 -11.99 17.10
C ALA A 113 -10.97 -11.59 17.34
N ILE A 114 -10.71 -10.31 17.65
CA ILE A 114 -9.37 -9.79 17.91
C ILE A 114 -9.07 -9.95 19.40
N GLU A 115 -10.04 -9.61 20.25
CA GLU A 115 -9.97 -9.76 21.71
C GLU A 115 -9.73 -11.23 22.13
N ASP A 116 -10.32 -12.19 21.41
CA ASP A 116 -10.10 -13.63 21.64
C ASP A 116 -8.65 -14.11 21.34
N ASP A 117 -7.92 -13.44 20.45
CA ASP A 117 -6.53 -13.79 20.07
C ASP A 117 -5.52 -13.16 21.07
N ASP A 118 -5.82 -11.95 21.55
CA ASP A 118 -5.01 -11.23 22.55
C ASP A 118 -5.17 -11.80 23.99
N ASN A 119 -6.29 -12.49 24.29
CA ASN A 119 -6.52 -13.12 25.59
C ASN A 119 -5.63 -14.35 25.87
N PHE A 120 -4.69 -14.70 24.97
CA PHE A 120 -3.61 -15.65 25.26
C PHE A 120 -2.33 -15.00 25.83
N GLU A 121 -2.24 -13.66 25.89
CA GLU A 121 -1.05 -12.93 26.37
C GLU A 121 -1.34 -11.84 27.42
N GLU A 122 -2.45 -11.90 28.16
CA GLU A 122 -2.69 -10.94 29.25
C GLU A 122 -2.94 -11.65 30.58
N GLY A 123 -1.82 -12.03 31.21
CA GLY A 123 -1.74 -12.59 32.55
C GLY A 123 -0.83 -11.76 33.47
N GLU A 124 -0.84 -10.43 33.35
CA GLU A 124 -0.27 -9.55 34.39
C GLU A 124 -1.10 -8.26 34.53
N GLU A 125 -2.11 -8.34 35.41
CA GLU A 125 -2.86 -7.20 35.93
C GLU A 125 -1.92 -6.21 36.65
N GLY A 126 -2.09 -4.91 36.41
CA GLY A 126 -1.27 -3.89 37.07
C GLY A 126 -1.76 -2.45 36.96
N GLU A 127 -2.89 -2.18 37.61
CA GLU A 127 -3.31 -0.90 38.21
C GLU A 127 -3.72 0.28 37.28
N GLU A 128 -5.03 0.50 37.33
CA GLU A 128 -5.81 1.66 36.90
C GLU A 128 -5.65 2.83 37.90
N GLU A 129 -5.16 3.99 37.45
CA GLU A 129 -5.47 5.27 38.12
C GLU A 129 -5.79 6.39 37.11
N GLU A 130 -7.10 6.66 37.06
CA GLU A 130 -7.83 7.94 36.99
C GLU A 130 -7.43 9.05 35.99
N LEU A 131 -8.44 9.37 35.16
CA LEU A 131 -8.58 10.53 34.29
C LEU A 131 -8.69 11.84 35.10
N GLU A 132 -7.90 12.85 34.73
CA GLU A 132 -8.35 14.25 34.79
C GLU A 132 -8.08 14.91 33.43
N GLY A 133 -9.17 15.26 32.75
CA GLY A 133 -9.13 16.08 31.54
C GLY A 133 -9.13 17.57 31.87
N GLU A 134 -8.66 18.38 30.94
CA GLU A 134 -9.39 19.54 30.41
C GLU A 134 -8.62 20.13 29.21
N GLU A 135 -9.40 20.52 28.20
CA GLU A 135 -8.99 21.09 26.92
C GLU A 135 -8.33 22.47 27.07
N GLU A 136 -7.52 22.88 26.09
CA GLU A 136 -7.84 23.97 25.15
C GLU A 136 -6.58 24.55 24.47
N GLY A 137 -6.75 24.94 23.19
CA GLY A 137 -6.13 26.16 22.65
C GLY A 137 -4.92 26.00 21.75
N GLU A 138 -5.17 25.80 20.45
CA GLU A 138 -4.26 26.21 19.38
C GLU A 138 -4.03 27.73 19.44
N GLU A 139 -2.79 28.23 19.39
CA GLU A 139 -2.43 29.45 18.65
C GLU A 139 -0.94 29.39 18.23
N GLU A 140 -0.71 29.19 16.92
CA GLU A 140 0.56 29.41 16.25
C GLU A 140 0.69 30.90 15.90
N GLU A 141 1.60 31.61 16.57
CA GLU A 141 2.11 32.90 16.12
C GLU A 141 3.59 32.78 15.74
N ASP A 142 3.87 32.53 14.46
CA ASP A 142 5.17 32.90 13.86
C ASP A 142 4.96 34.06 12.88
N ALA A 143 5.27 35.26 13.38
CA ALA A 143 5.21 36.50 12.65
C ALA A 143 6.64 37.00 12.36
N GLU A 144 7.13 36.74 11.14
CA GLU A 144 8.08 37.58 10.40
C GLU A 144 8.33 36.91 9.02
N SER A 145 8.38 37.53 7.86
CA SER A 145 8.66 38.91 7.49
C SER A 145 8.35 39.07 5.99
N ASP A 146 7.68 40.16 5.61
CA ASP A 146 7.55 40.62 4.22
C ASP A 146 8.87 41.32 3.81
N PRO A 147 9.31 41.26 2.54
CA PRO A 147 9.02 42.46 1.74
C PRO A 147 8.80 42.24 0.23
N LYS A 148 7.70 42.83 -0.25
CA LYS A 148 7.57 43.67 -1.46
C LYS A 148 7.72 43.00 -2.83
N LYS A 149 6.62 43.03 -3.60
CA LYS A 149 6.70 43.45 -5.01
C LYS A 149 5.39 44.05 -5.56
N ASP A 150 5.43 45.37 -5.68
CA ASP A 150 4.88 46.23 -6.74
C ASP A 150 3.96 45.54 -7.78
N SER A 151 2.69 45.92 -7.75
CA SER A 151 1.69 45.58 -8.77
C SER A 151 1.64 46.68 -9.83
N SER A 152 2.36 46.46 -10.94
CA SER A 152 2.19 47.23 -12.17
C SER A 152 1.50 46.37 -13.25
N GLN A 153 0.49 46.99 -13.85
CA GLN A 153 -0.53 46.48 -14.77
C GLN A 153 -0.01 45.70 -16.00
N PRO A 154 -0.82 44.83 -16.63
CA PRO A 154 -0.49 44.29 -17.95
C PRO A 154 -0.78 45.35 -19.05
N ALA A 155 0.25 45.72 -19.81
CA ALA A 155 0.08 46.46 -21.05
C ALA A 155 -0.38 45.54 -22.18
N GLU A 156 -1.55 45.82 -22.75
CA GLU A 156 -2.02 45.26 -24.02
C GLU A 156 -1.06 45.66 -25.15
N CYS A 157 -0.52 44.67 -25.88
CA CYS A 157 0.29 44.90 -27.07
C CYS A 157 -0.60 44.74 -28.31
N LYS A 158 -0.81 45.86 -29.03
CA LYS A 158 -1.51 45.94 -30.32
C LYS A 158 -0.76 45.15 -31.39
N GLN A 159 -1.49 44.31 -32.12
CA GLN A 159 -1.01 43.73 -33.39
C GLN A 159 -1.08 44.78 -34.49
N GLN A 160 -0.03 44.79 -35.31
CA GLN A 160 0.05 45.42 -36.62
C GLN A 160 -0.46 44.46 -37.69
#